data_AF-A0A6N8BVW9-F1
#
_entry.id   AF-A0A6N8BVW9-F1
#
_cell.length_a   1.000
_cell.length_b   1.000
_cell.length_c   1.000
_cell.angle_alpha   90.00
_cell.angle_beta   90.00
_cell.angle_gamma   90.00
#
_symmetry.space_group_name_H-M   'P 1'
#
loop_
_entity.id
_entity.type
_entity.pdbx_description
1 polymer ?
#
loop_
_entity_poly.entity_id
_entity_poly.type
_entity_poly.pdbx_seq_one_letter_code
_entity_poly.pdbx_strand_id
1 'polypeptide(L)'
;MMGTKTPWQRRAIAAGLVQRTLAILTGHDVTTISRQLRGYWQSGIPKHIRSMIIAWEIMKPDQRKEWLTRVESEADGGADSTENDDGQSGQSGRPAKG
;
A
#
# COMPACT_ATOMS: atom_id res chain seq x y z
N MET A 1 -14.85 29.94 5.81
CA MET A 1 -13.43 30.27 6.03
C MET A 1 -12.58 29.27 5.25
N MET A 2 -11.82 29.69 4.24
CA MET A 2 -10.87 28.81 3.56
C MET A 2 -9.70 28.56 4.52
N GLY A 3 -9.64 27.36 5.12
CA GLY A 3 -8.56 26.98 6.02
C GLY A 3 -7.20 27.06 5.31
N THR A 4 -6.24 27.71 5.94
CA THR A 4 -4.88 27.86 5.42
C THR A 4 -4.27 26.49 5.18
N LYS A 5 -4.00 26.14 3.92
CA LYS A 5 -3.37 24.87 3.56
C LYS A 5 -2.02 24.76 4.25
N THR A 6 -1.74 23.61 4.87
CA THR A 6 -0.45 23.35 5.50
C THR A 6 0.67 23.34 4.44
N PRO A 7 1.94 23.60 4.81
CA PRO A 7 3.05 23.54 3.86
C PRO A 7 3.11 22.21 3.08
N TRP A 8 2.83 21.10 3.77
CA TRP A 8 2.83 19.76 3.16
C TRP A 8 1.62 19.52 2.25
N GLN A 9 0.45 20.08 2.55
CA GLN A 9 -0.68 20.07 1.61
C GLN A 9 -0.34 20.80 0.32
N ARG A 10 0.32 21.97 0.41
CA ARG A 10 0.74 22.72 -0.78
C ARG A 10 1.72 21.93 -1.63
N ARG A 11 2.70 21.27 -0.99
CA ARG A 11 3.67 20.38 -1.65
C ARG A 11 3.02 19.21 -2.36
N ALA A 12 2.13 18.47 -1.68
CA ALA A 12 1.40 17.36 -2.29
C ALA A 12 0.61 17.82 -3.53
N ILE A 13 -0.10 18.94 -3.44
CA ILE A 13 -0.84 19.51 -4.58
C ILE A 13 0.11 19.90 -5.73
N ALA A 14 1.21 20.59 -5.44
CA ALA A 14 2.20 21.00 -6.44
C ALA A 14 2.85 19.80 -7.14
N ALA A 15 3.06 18.70 -6.42
CA ALA A 15 3.61 17.45 -6.96
C ALA A 15 2.58 16.61 -7.74
N GLY A 16 1.31 17.03 -7.79
CA GLY A 16 0.21 16.26 -8.39
C GLY A 16 -0.19 15.04 -7.56
N LEU A 17 0.19 14.98 -6.28
CA LEU A 17 -0.15 13.89 -5.37
C LEU A 17 -1.51 14.15 -4.72
N VAL A 18 -2.54 13.42 -5.16
CA VAL A 18 -3.89 13.53 -4.61
C VAL A 18 -4.09 12.69 -3.35
N GLN A 19 -5.04 13.07 -2.50
CA GLN A 19 -5.29 12.39 -1.22
C GLN A 19 -5.68 10.91 -1.39
N ARG A 20 -6.37 10.57 -2.49
CA ARG A 20 -6.71 9.17 -2.84
C ARG A 20 -5.46 8.32 -3.10
N THR A 21 -4.48 8.87 -3.79
CA THR A 21 -3.20 8.18 -4.04
C THR A 21 -2.41 7.98 -2.76
N LEU A 22 -2.36 8.99 -1.89
CA LEU A 22 -1.78 8.83 -0.55
C LEU A 22 -2.49 7.77 0.28
N ALA A 23 -3.82 7.72 0.23
CA ALA A 23 -4.62 6.70 0.90
C ALA A 23 -4.22 5.28 0.46
N ILE A 24 -4.12 5.05 -0.86
CA ILE A 24 -3.65 3.77 -1.43
C ILE A 24 -2.24 3.43 -0.94
N LEU A 25 -1.29 4.35 -1.08
CA LEU A 25 0.12 4.12 -0.72
C LEU A 25 0.36 3.87 0.78
N THR A 26 -0.58 4.30 1.63
CA THR A 26 -0.45 4.19 3.09
C THR A 26 -1.38 3.16 3.71
N GLY A 27 -2.31 2.58 2.92
CA GLY A 27 -3.34 1.68 3.43
C GLY A 27 -4.33 2.37 4.39
N HIS A 28 -4.49 3.68 4.29
CA HIS A 28 -5.44 4.45 5.11
C HIS A 28 -6.61 4.96 4.28
N ASP A 29 -7.74 5.23 4.93
CA ASP A 29 -8.85 5.91 4.26
C ASP A 29 -8.53 7.39 3.97
N VAL A 30 -9.22 7.95 2.97
CA VAL A 30 -9.01 9.34 2.52
C VAL A 30 -9.30 10.36 3.64
N THR A 31 -10.23 10.08 4.56
CA THR A 31 -10.55 10.99 5.67
C THR A 31 -9.40 11.05 6.66
N THR A 32 -8.77 9.91 6.96
CA THR A 32 -7.57 9.83 7.79
C THR A 32 -6.43 10.62 7.17
N ILE A 33 -6.16 10.46 5.88
CA ILE A 33 -5.14 11.26 5.16
C ILE A 33 -5.47 12.75 5.21
N SER A 34 -6.73 13.12 5.02
CA SER A 34 -7.18 14.51 5.08
C SER A 34 -6.92 15.12 6.47
N ARG A 35 -7.21 14.38 7.55
CA ARG A 35 -6.90 14.80 8.93
C ARG A 35 -5.39 14.92 9.17
N GLN A 36 -4.60 13.99 8.62
CA GLN A 36 -3.14 13.95 8.80
C GLN A 36 -2.48 15.13 8.12
N LEU A 37 -2.89 15.44 6.89
CA LEU A 37 -2.37 16.57 6.13
C LEU A 37 -2.76 17.94 6.72
N ARG A 38 -3.87 17.99 7.47
CA ARG A 38 -4.26 19.18 8.24
C ARG A 38 -3.49 19.34 9.56
N GLY A 39 -2.69 18.35 9.96
CA GLY A 39 -1.99 18.37 11.24
C GLY A 39 -2.97 18.33 12.42
N TYR A 40 -4.05 17.54 12.31
CA TYR A 40 -5.09 17.43 13.33
C TYR A 40 -4.57 17.00 14.71
N TRP A 41 -3.47 16.25 14.75
CA TRP A 41 -2.86 15.77 16.00
C TRP A 41 -1.81 16.74 16.52
N GLN A 42 -1.60 16.74 17.84
CA GLN A 42 -0.56 17.55 18.52
C GLN A 42 0.86 17.28 17.98
N SER A 43 1.11 16.07 17.49
CA SER A 43 2.36 15.69 16.83
C SER A 43 2.52 16.25 15.40
N GLY A 44 1.49 16.93 14.89
CA GLY A 44 1.43 17.48 13.54
C GLY A 44 1.28 16.40 12.47
N ILE A 45 1.89 16.64 11.31
CA ILE A 45 1.81 15.73 10.17
C ILE A 45 2.79 14.56 10.40
N PRO A 46 2.35 13.29 10.33
CA PRO A 46 3.23 12.14 10.56
C PRO A 46 4.42 12.09 9.61
N LYS A 47 5.56 11.56 10.08
CA LYS A 47 6.80 11.48 9.30
C LYS A 47 6.65 10.64 8.03
N HIS A 48 5.93 9.51 8.08
CA HIS A 48 5.70 8.66 6.91
C HIS A 48 4.96 9.40 5.78
N ILE A 49 3.98 10.26 6.11
CA ILE A 49 3.30 11.10 5.12
C ILE A 49 4.26 12.10 4.47
N ARG A 50 5.11 12.75 5.28
CA ARG A 50 6.13 13.68 4.77
C ARG A 50 7.11 12.95 3.84
N SER A 51 7.58 11.77 4.25
CA SER A 51 8.47 10.93 3.44
C SER A 51 7.82 10.53 2.12
N MET A 52 6.54 10.17 2.13
CA MET A 52 5.79 9.80 0.93
C MET A 52 5.69 10.98 -0.06
N ILE A 53 5.40 12.19 0.43
CA ILE A 53 5.36 13.39 -0.39
C ILE A 53 6.73 13.70 -0.99
N ILE A 54 7.80 13.61 -0.19
CA ILE A 54 9.18 13.85 -0.66
C ILE A 54 9.56 12.83 -1.73
N ALA A 55 9.30 11.54 -1.49
CA ALA A 55 9.56 10.49 -2.47
C ALA A 55 8.82 10.77 -3.78
N TRP A 56 7.54 11.15 -3.69
CA TRP A 56 6.72 11.49 -4.85
C TRP A 56 7.30 12.65 -5.68
N GLU A 57 7.77 13.70 -5.01
CA GLU A 57 8.36 14.87 -5.66
C GLU A 57 9.61 14.53 -6.49
N ILE A 58 10.47 13.63 -5.99
CA ILE A 58 11.72 13.28 -6.67
C ILE A 58 11.57 12.24 -7.78
N MET A 59 10.46 11.49 -7.81
CA MET A 59 10.21 10.49 -8.85
C MET A 59 9.71 11.11 -10.15
N LYS A 60 10.12 10.50 -11.26
CA LYS A 60 9.55 10.75 -12.58
C LYS A 60 8.11 10.21 -12.66
N PRO A 61 7.27 10.75 -13.56
CA PRO A 61 5.90 10.28 -13.76
C PRO A 61 5.77 8.76 -13.97
N ASP A 62 6.68 8.15 -14.73
CA ASP A 62 6.63 6.71 -14.99
C ASP A 62 6.95 5.87 -13.75
N GLN A 63 7.88 6.32 -12.90
CA GLN A 63 8.19 5.67 -11.62
C GLN A 63 7.01 5.73 -10.67
N ARG A 64 6.25 6.84 -10.66
CA ARG A 64 5.04 6.99 -9.83
C ARG A 64 3.94 6.01 -10.25
N LYS A 65 3.75 5.81 -11.56
CA LYS A 65 2.79 4.84 -12.10
C LYS A 65 3.19 3.41 -11.71
N GLU A 66 4.43 3.05 -11.98
CA GLU A 66 4.97 1.72 -11.63
C GLU A 66 4.84 1.45 -10.13
N TRP A 67 5.16 2.43 -9.28
CA TRP A 67 5.03 2.28 -7.84
C TRP A 67 3.59 2.01 -7.41
N LEU A 68 2.63 2.77 -7.95
CA LEU A 68 1.21 2.53 -7.66
C LEU A 68 0.76 1.13 -8.08
N THR A 69 1.11 0.73 -9.30
CA THR A 69 0.76 -0.61 -9.81
C THR A 69 1.30 -1.72 -8.91
N ARG A 70 2.53 -1.60 -8.41
CA ARG A 70 3.10 -2.60 -7.49
C ARG A 70 2.39 -2.65 -6.15
N VAL A 71 2.12 -1.49 -5.55
CA VAL A 71 1.44 -1.42 -4.25
C VAL A 71 0.02 -1.99 -4.35
N GLU A 72 -0.68 -1.73 -5.44
CA GLU A 72 -2.02 -2.28 -5.67
C GLU A 72 -1.98 -3.79 -5.99
N SER A 73 -0.97 -4.27 -6.72
CA SER A 73 -0.83 -5.70 -7.05
C SER A 73 -0.44 -6.57 -5.85
N GLU A 74 0.38 -6.04 -4.93
CA GLU A 74 0.78 -6.75 -3.71
C GLU A 74 -0.32 -6.73 -2.63
N ALA A 75 -1.29 -5.82 -2.71
CA ALA A 75 -2.42 -5.76 -1.78
C ALA A 75 -3.36 -6.98 -1.88
N ASP A 76 -3.34 -7.71 -3.01
CA ASP A 76 -4.11 -8.94 -3.24
C ASP A 76 -3.31 -10.23 -2.97
N GLY A 77 -2.01 -10.15 -2.62
CA GLY A 77 -1.13 -11.31 -2.45
C GLY A 77 -1.25 -12.05 -1.10
N GLY A 78 -2.25 -11.74 -0.29
CA GLY A 78 -2.44 -12.29 1.05
C GLY A 78 -3.29 -13.55 1.12
N ALA A 79 -3.08 -14.53 0.23
CA ALA A 79 -3.55 -15.92 0.40
C ALA A 79 -2.99 -16.84 -0.71
N ASP A 80 -1.68 -17.06 -0.75
CA ASP A 80 -1.14 -18.27 -1.39
C ASP A 80 -0.45 -19.11 -0.31
N SER A 81 -1.30 -19.80 0.46
CA SER A 81 -0.83 -20.86 1.35
C SER A 81 -0.28 -21.98 0.48
N THR A 82 1.05 -22.02 0.43
CA THR A 82 1.83 -23.19 0.06
C THR A 82 1.38 -24.39 0.90
N GLU A 83 0.63 -25.31 0.30
CA GLU A 83 0.52 -26.71 0.74
C GLU A 83 0.39 -27.59 -0.50
N ASN A 84 1.51 -27.83 -1.17
CA ASN A 84 1.71 -28.96 -2.07
C ASN A 84 2.99 -29.68 -1.61
N ASP A 85 2.81 -30.82 -0.94
CA ASP A 85 3.69 -32.01 -0.89
C ASP A 85 3.18 -32.88 0.27
N ASP A 86 2.96 -34.19 0.19
CA ASP A 86 3.49 -35.16 -0.75
C ASP A 86 2.77 -36.52 -0.48
N GLY A 87 2.73 -37.41 -1.47
CA GLY A 87 2.48 -38.84 -1.19
C GLY A 87 1.22 -39.48 -1.78
N GLN A 88 0.98 -39.30 -3.08
CA GLN A 88 0.26 -40.31 -3.85
C GLN A 88 1.27 -41.39 -4.27
N SER A 89 1.15 -42.60 -3.73
CA SER A 89 1.82 -43.79 -4.26
C SER A 89 0.84 -44.95 -4.21
N GLY A 90 0.33 -45.29 -5.39
CA GLY A 90 -0.47 -46.48 -5.61
C GLY A 90 0.37 -47.75 -5.78
N GLN A 91 -0.35 -48.89 -5.74
CA GLN A 91 0.03 -50.26 -6.10
C GLN A 91 0.94 -51.04 -5.14
N SER A 92 0.46 -52.17 -4.63
CA SER A 92 0.64 -53.48 -5.27
C SER A 92 -0.01 -54.59 -4.42
N GLY A 93 -0.51 -55.66 -5.06
CA GLY A 93 -1.49 -56.59 -4.48
C GLY A 93 -0.98 -57.84 -3.76
N ARG A 94 -1.93 -58.50 -3.05
CA ARG A 94 -2.01 -59.93 -2.61
C ARG A 94 -0.86 -60.47 -1.70
N PRO A 95 -1.03 -61.58 -0.93
CA PRO A 95 -1.95 -62.71 -1.12
C PRO A 95 -2.69 -63.22 0.15
N ALA A 96 -3.47 -64.27 -0.08
CA ALA A 96 -4.28 -65.06 0.85
C ALA A 96 -3.51 -65.80 1.95
N LYS A 97 -4.20 -66.10 3.05
CA LYS A 97 -4.09 -67.26 3.98
C LYS A 97 -5.07 -67.00 5.15
N GLY A 98 -5.82 -67.95 5.70
CA GLY A 98 -5.99 -69.39 5.52
C GLY A 98 -7.13 -69.83 6.44
#